data_AF-G9KT12-F1
#
_entry.id   AF-G9KT12-F1
#
_cell.length_a   1.000
_cell.length_b   1.000
_cell.length_c   1.000
_cell.angle_alpha   90.00
_cell.angle_beta   90.00
_cell.angle_gamma   90.00
#
_symmetry.space_group_name_H-M   'P 1'
#
loop_
_entity.id
_entity.type
_entity.pdbx_description
1 polymer ?
#
loop_
_entity_poly.entity_id
_entity_poly.type
_entity_poly.pdbx_seq_one_letter_code
_entity_poly.pdbx_strand_id
1 'polypeptide(L)'
;DKSKAFQLFGSPLGKDLLFKDSAQGFLRIPSKMDTWLYLGYDYVTALRNLREDVRPDTPRDECKKVKWCAIGHHERVKCDEWSINSEGKIECETAESTEDCIAKIAKGEADAMSLDGGFIYIAGQCGLVPVLAENYKTQGAQCSSTVEEGYKAV
;
A
#
# COMPACT_ATOMS: atom_id res chain seq x y z
N ASP A 1 4.67 22.45 33.26
CA ASP A 1 3.64 22.73 34.28
C ASP A 1 2.30 22.15 33.89
N LYS A 2 1.69 21.32 34.76
CA LYS A 2 0.29 20.89 34.60
C LYS A 2 -0.60 21.90 35.32
N SER A 3 -1.63 22.41 34.64
CA SER A 3 -2.62 23.28 35.29
C SER A 3 -3.32 22.52 36.43
N LYS A 4 -3.45 23.17 37.59
CA LYS A 4 -4.17 22.60 38.74
C LYS A 4 -5.70 22.65 38.56
N ALA A 5 -6.20 23.54 37.70
CA ALA A 5 -7.63 23.74 37.51
C ALA A 5 -8.28 22.68 36.62
N PHE A 6 -7.56 22.18 35.61
CA PHE A 6 -8.07 21.19 34.67
C PHE A 6 -6.93 20.32 34.13
N GLN A 7 -7.16 19.01 34.07
CA GLN A 7 -6.25 18.03 33.49
C GLN A 7 -6.94 17.30 32.35
N LEU A 8 -6.42 17.44 31.14
CA LEU A 8 -7.01 16.83 29.94
C LEU A 8 -6.78 15.31 29.86
N PHE A 9 -5.63 14.85 30.38
CA PHE A 9 -5.18 13.44 30.34
C PHE A 9 -5.12 12.85 31.75
N GLY A 10 -6.14 13.11 32.57
CA GLY A 10 -6.19 12.54 33.91
C GLY A 10 -7.38 13.04 34.71
N SER A 11 -7.97 12.16 35.51
CA SER A 11 -9.12 12.48 36.35
C SER A 11 -9.05 11.75 37.69
N PRO A 12 -9.51 12.37 38.79
CA PRO A 12 -9.70 11.66 40.06
C PRO A 12 -10.93 10.72 40.02
N LEU A 13 -11.81 10.85 39.03
CA LEU A 13 -13.07 10.10 38.93
C LEU A 13 -12.93 8.73 38.24
N GLY A 14 -11.79 8.45 37.60
CA GLY A 14 -11.58 7.22 36.84
C GLY A 14 -10.33 7.25 35.98
N LYS A 15 -10.14 6.19 35.18
CA LYS A 15 -9.00 6.04 34.26
C LYS A 15 -9.42 6.23 32.81
N ASP A 16 -8.54 6.82 32.01
CA ASP A 16 -8.66 6.98 30.56
C ASP A 16 -9.99 7.65 30.12
N LEU A 17 -10.42 8.65 30.90
CA LEU A 17 -11.66 9.38 30.61
C LEU A 17 -11.45 10.35 29.45
N LEU A 18 -12.21 10.15 28.36
CA LEU A 18 -12.09 10.83 27.05
C LEU A 18 -10.81 10.48 26.28
N PHE A 19 -9.65 10.60 26.93
CA PHE A 19 -8.33 10.29 26.39
C PHE A 19 -7.55 9.42 27.38
N LYS A 20 -6.53 8.71 26.90
CA LYS A 20 -5.65 7.93 27.78
C LYS A 20 -4.91 8.84 28.77
N ASP A 21 -4.81 8.42 30.02
CA ASP A 21 -4.12 9.16 31.09
C ASP A 21 -2.62 9.36 30.78
N SER A 22 -2.04 8.44 30.01
CA SER A 22 -0.63 8.47 29.60
C SER A 22 -0.36 9.40 28.41
N ALA A 23 -1.40 9.97 27.79
CA ALA A 23 -1.22 10.87 26.64
C ALA A 23 -0.53 12.17 27.08
N GLN A 24 0.34 12.69 26.21
CA GLN A 24 1.09 13.92 26.47
C GLN A 24 0.64 15.09 25.58
N GLY A 25 -0.17 14.82 24.56
CA GLY A 25 -0.61 15.79 23.58
C GLY A 25 -1.26 15.11 22.38
N PHE A 26 -1.44 15.88 21.31
CA PHE A 26 -2.02 15.42 20.06
C PHE A 26 -1.09 15.72 18.89
N LEU A 27 -1.09 14.82 17.90
CA LEU A 27 -0.49 15.06 16.60
C LEU A 27 -1.61 15.12 15.56
N ARG A 28 -1.55 16.11 14.67
CA ARG A 28 -2.51 16.21 13.57
C ARG A 28 -2.19 15.14 12.53
N ILE A 29 -3.18 14.32 12.23
CA ILE A 29 -3.07 13.30 11.18
C ILE A 29 -3.02 14.00 9.80
N PRO A 30 -2.10 13.61 8.89
CA PRO A 30 -2.05 14.15 7.53
C PRO A 30 -3.37 13.96 6.77
N SER A 31 -3.75 14.91 5.92
CA SER A 31 -5.04 14.89 5.23
C SER A 31 -5.23 13.71 4.28
N LYS A 32 -4.14 13.14 3.75
CA LYS A 32 -4.18 11.95 2.87
C LYS A 32 -4.26 10.63 3.65
N MET A 33 -4.15 10.65 4.97
CA MET A 33 -4.14 9.44 5.80
C MET A 33 -5.58 9.07 6.20
N ASP A 34 -6.15 8.10 5.51
CA ASP A 34 -7.42 7.51 5.87
C ASP A 34 -7.28 6.41 6.95
N THR A 35 -8.39 5.81 7.37
CA THR A 35 -8.40 4.77 8.40
C THR A 35 -7.55 3.55 8.01
N TRP A 36 -7.51 3.19 6.72
CA TRP A 36 -6.73 2.04 6.27
C TRP A 36 -5.23 2.32 6.36
N LEU A 37 -4.79 3.47 5.86
CA LEU A 37 -3.39 3.88 5.93
C LEU A 37 -2.94 4.12 7.37
N TYR A 38 -3.82 4.64 8.24
CA TYR A 38 -3.50 4.87 9.65
C TYR A 38 -3.30 3.55 10.42
N LEU A 39 -4.13 2.54 10.15
CA LEU A 39 -4.06 1.24 10.80
C LEU A 39 -2.99 0.32 10.20
N GLY A 40 -2.75 0.43 8.89
CA GLY A 40 -1.82 -0.41 8.14
C GLY A 40 -2.43 -1.75 7.68
N TYR A 41 -1.90 -2.27 6.58
CA TYR A 41 -2.42 -3.47 5.91
C TYR A 41 -2.53 -4.68 6.83
N ASP A 42 -1.48 -5.01 7.59
CA ASP A 42 -1.44 -6.20 8.44
C ASP A 42 -2.50 -6.16 9.54
N TYR A 43 -2.64 -5.01 10.19
CA TYR A 43 -3.59 -4.85 11.29
C TYR A 43 -5.03 -4.91 10.79
N VAL A 44 -5.33 -4.26 9.67
CA VAL A 44 -6.68 -4.31 9.11
C VAL A 44 -7.01 -5.72 8.59
N THR A 45 -6.04 -6.41 7.99
CA THR A 45 -6.20 -7.80 7.56
C THR A 45 -6.48 -8.72 8.75
N ALA A 46 -5.75 -8.56 9.86
CA ALA A 46 -6.01 -9.30 11.10
C ALA A 46 -7.43 -9.03 11.65
N LEU A 47 -7.89 -7.78 11.65
CA LEU A 47 -9.25 -7.44 12.08
C LEU A 47 -10.33 -8.02 11.16
N ARG A 48 -10.11 -8.05 9.84
CA ARG A 48 -11.03 -8.68 8.88
C ARG A 48 -11.14 -10.18 9.12
N ASN A 49 -9.99 -10.86 9.28
CA ASN A 49 -9.93 -12.29 9.55
C ASN A 49 -10.66 -12.71 10.85
N LEU A 50 -10.76 -11.80 11.84
CA LEU A 50 -11.49 -12.04 13.08
C LEU A 50 -13.01 -11.83 12.95
N ARG A 51 -13.45 -11.01 11.99
CA ARG A 51 -14.87 -10.69 11.79
C ARG A 51 -15.55 -11.61 10.78
N GLU A 52 -14.81 -12.06 9.78
CA GLU A 52 -15.33 -12.94 8.74
C GLU A 52 -15.18 -14.40 9.18
N ASP A 53 -16.30 -15.06 9.47
CA ASP A 53 -16.36 -16.52 9.67
C ASP A 53 -16.05 -17.31 8.39
N VAL A 54 -15.92 -16.61 7.25
CA VAL A 54 -15.65 -17.18 5.94
C VAL A 54 -14.15 -17.23 5.72
N ARG A 55 -13.56 -18.39 6.00
CA ARG A 55 -12.30 -18.74 5.34
C ARG A 55 -12.64 -18.94 3.86
N PRO A 56 -12.02 -18.21 2.92
CA PRO A 56 -12.24 -18.51 1.52
C PRO A 56 -11.79 -19.96 1.29
N ASP A 57 -12.70 -20.79 0.79
CA ASP A 57 -12.45 -22.17 0.34
C ASP A 57 -11.54 -22.23 -0.90
N THR A 58 -10.76 -21.17 -1.16
CA THR A 58 -9.83 -21.12 -2.26
C THR A 58 -8.64 -22.03 -1.95
N PRO A 59 -8.35 -23.02 -2.81
CA PRO A 59 -7.18 -23.87 -2.65
C PRO A 59 -5.93 -23.00 -2.53
N ARG A 60 -5.07 -23.30 -1.55
CA ARG A 60 -3.82 -22.56 -1.31
C ARG A 60 -2.84 -22.61 -2.49
N ASP A 61 -3.08 -23.49 -3.47
CA ASP A 61 -2.25 -23.73 -4.65
C ASP A 61 -2.70 -22.97 -5.91
N GLU A 62 -3.81 -22.22 -5.88
CA GLU A 62 -4.12 -21.33 -7.02
C GLU A 62 -3.28 -20.06 -6.95
N CYS A 63 -2.44 -19.85 -7.97
CA CYS A 63 -1.71 -18.61 -8.15
C CYS A 63 -2.73 -17.47 -8.27
N LYS A 64 -2.83 -16.68 -7.21
CA LYS A 64 -3.71 -15.52 -7.18
C LYS A 64 -3.35 -14.58 -8.33
N LYS A 65 -4.38 -14.02 -8.94
CA LYS A 65 -4.24 -13.03 -10.01
C LYS A 65 -3.56 -11.78 -9.46
N VAL A 66 -2.76 -11.12 -10.29
CA VAL A 66 -2.10 -9.86 -9.94
C VAL A 66 -2.96 -8.69 -10.39
N LYS A 67 -3.33 -7.81 -9.47
CA LYS A 67 -4.03 -6.56 -9.75
C LYS A 67 -3.06 -5.46 -10.13
N TRP A 68 -2.98 -5.16 -11.41
CA TRP A 68 -2.17 -4.07 -11.95
C TRP A 68 -2.91 -2.73 -11.80
N CYS A 69 -2.25 -1.72 -11.23
CA CYS A 69 -2.82 -0.38 -11.09
C CYS A 69 -2.47 0.49 -12.30
N ALA A 70 -3.47 0.84 -13.10
CA ALA A 70 -3.38 1.72 -14.26
C ALA A 70 -3.74 3.16 -13.90
N ILE A 71 -3.00 4.13 -14.45
CA ILE A 71 -3.23 5.56 -14.23
C ILE A 71 -4.08 6.13 -15.37
N GLY A 72 -5.30 6.53 -15.03
CA GLY A 72 -6.25 7.14 -15.95
C GLY A 72 -6.77 6.19 -17.05
N HIS A 73 -7.57 6.75 -17.96
CA HIS A 73 -8.29 5.97 -18.97
C HIS A 73 -7.37 5.27 -19.98
N HIS A 74 -6.31 5.93 -20.43
CA HIS A 74 -5.44 5.39 -21.48
C HIS A 74 -4.68 4.14 -21.04
N GLU A 75 -4.12 4.16 -19.82
CA GLU A 75 -3.48 2.96 -19.27
C GLU A 75 -4.49 1.87 -18.97
N ARG A 76 -5.69 2.23 -18.52
CA ARG A 76 -6.76 1.27 -18.25
C ARG A 76 -7.11 0.45 -19.49
N VAL A 77 -7.32 1.09 -20.64
CA VAL A 77 -7.64 0.39 -21.89
C VAL A 77 -6.54 -0.63 -22.25
N LYS A 78 -5.26 -0.23 -22.15
CA LYS A 78 -4.13 -1.13 -22.39
C LYS A 78 -4.07 -2.28 -21.37
N CYS A 79 -4.35 -1.99 -20.10
CA CYS A 79 -4.38 -3.00 -19.05
C CYS A 79 -5.49 -4.02 -19.30
N ASP A 80 -6.68 -3.57 -19.70
CA ASP A 80 -7.81 -4.47 -19.98
C ASP A 80 -7.50 -5.43 -21.15
N GLU A 81 -6.85 -4.94 -22.20
CA GLU A 81 -6.33 -5.81 -23.28
C GLU A 81 -5.31 -6.83 -22.76
N TRP A 82 -4.41 -6.43 -21.87
CA TRP A 82 -3.44 -7.33 -21.25
C TRP A 82 -4.13 -8.37 -20.36
N SER A 83 -5.15 -7.98 -19.59
CA SER A 83 -5.94 -8.87 -18.75
C SER A 83 -6.56 -10.02 -19.56
N ILE A 84 -7.18 -9.70 -20.70
CA ILE A 84 -7.75 -10.69 -21.63
C ILE A 84 -6.67 -11.65 -22.15
N ASN A 85 -5.55 -11.11 -22.63
CA ASN A 85 -4.45 -11.91 -23.20
C ASN A 85 -3.67 -12.71 -22.15
N SER A 86 -3.80 -12.37 -20.87
CA SER A 86 -3.16 -13.08 -19.76
C SER A 86 -3.97 -14.29 -19.26
N GLU A 87 -5.11 -14.60 -19.90
CA GLU A 87 -6.06 -15.62 -19.45
C GLU A 87 -6.53 -15.39 -18.01
N GLY A 88 -6.69 -14.11 -17.63
CA GLY A 88 -7.13 -13.71 -16.30
C GLY A 88 -6.07 -13.80 -15.21
N LYS A 89 -4.78 -14.00 -15.53
CA LYS A 89 -3.68 -13.89 -14.54
C LYS A 89 -3.44 -12.45 -14.08
N ILE A 90 -3.78 -11.47 -14.91
CA ILE A 90 -3.72 -10.04 -14.61
C ILE A 90 -5.15 -9.51 -14.50
N GLU A 91 -5.43 -8.78 -13.43
CA GLU A 91 -6.62 -7.94 -13.26
C GLU A 91 -6.22 -6.47 -13.24
N CYS A 92 -7.13 -5.57 -13.59
CA CYS A 92 -6.83 -4.14 -13.68
C CYS A 92 -7.61 -3.36 -12.63
N GLU A 93 -6.87 -2.56 -11.88
CA GLU A 93 -7.37 -1.49 -11.01
C GLU A 93 -6.99 -0.15 -11.65
N THR A 94 -7.73 0.92 -11.32
CA THR A 94 -7.47 2.25 -11.90
C THR A 94 -7.41 3.31 -10.81
N ALA A 95 -6.52 4.29 -10.97
CA ALA A 95 -6.52 5.53 -10.21
C ALA A 95 -6.26 6.73 -11.12
N GLU A 96 -6.53 7.94 -10.65
CA GLU A 96 -6.32 9.19 -11.41
C GLU A 96 -4.88 9.73 -11.28
N SER A 97 -4.11 9.24 -10.30
CA SER A 97 -2.73 9.67 -10.07
C SER A 97 -1.83 8.52 -9.59
N THR A 98 -0.53 8.68 -9.78
CA THR A 98 0.48 7.72 -9.31
C THR A 98 0.43 7.53 -7.80
N GLU A 99 0.27 8.62 -7.02
CA GLU A 99 0.19 8.55 -5.56
C GLU A 99 -1.05 7.78 -5.10
N ASP A 100 -2.17 7.93 -5.80
CA ASP A 100 -3.40 7.18 -5.49
C ASP A 100 -3.22 5.69 -5.81
N CYS A 101 -2.52 5.33 -6.89
CA CYS A 101 -2.16 3.94 -7.15
C CYS A 101 -1.21 3.36 -6.08
N ILE A 102 -0.18 4.12 -5.66
CA ILE A 102 0.70 3.72 -4.55
C ILE A 102 -0.12 3.50 -3.27
N ALA A 103 -1.06 4.39 -2.96
CA ALA A 103 -1.95 4.24 -1.82
C ALA A 103 -2.84 2.99 -1.97
N LYS A 104 -3.39 2.70 -3.16
CA LYS A 104 -4.14 1.47 -3.42
C LYS A 104 -3.31 0.21 -3.18
N ILE A 105 -2.05 0.21 -3.61
CA ILE A 105 -1.13 -0.91 -3.39
C ILE A 105 -0.83 -1.08 -1.89
N ALA A 106 -0.48 0.02 -1.19
CA ALA A 106 -0.25 -0.01 0.27
C ALA A 106 -1.50 -0.46 1.05
N LYS A 107 -2.70 -0.23 0.50
CA LYS A 107 -3.96 -0.71 1.08
C LYS A 107 -4.30 -2.16 0.72
N GLY A 108 -3.62 -2.76 -0.24
CA GLY A 108 -3.96 -4.08 -0.80
C GLY A 108 -5.22 -4.08 -1.67
N GLU A 109 -5.60 -2.91 -2.21
CA GLU A 109 -6.63 -2.80 -3.25
C GLU A 109 -6.08 -3.16 -4.64
N ALA A 110 -4.79 -2.88 -4.86
CA ALA A 110 -4.01 -3.29 -6.02
C ALA A 110 -2.70 -3.96 -5.57
N ASP A 111 -1.98 -4.60 -6.48
CA ASP A 111 -0.78 -5.39 -6.16
C ASP A 111 0.51 -4.81 -6.77
N ALA A 112 0.44 -4.25 -7.98
CA ALA A 112 1.64 -3.83 -8.70
C ALA A 112 1.39 -2.66 -9.67
N MET A 113 2.45 -1.90 -9.94
CA MET A 113 2.56 -0.93 -11.04
C MET A 113 4.04 -0.71 -11.37
N SER A 114 4.32 -0.13 -12.53
CA SER A 114 5.66 0.41 -12.84
C SER A 114 5.75 1.87 -12.39
N LEU A 115 6.92 2.29 -11.91
CA LEU A 115 7.17 3.63 -11.36
C LEU A 115 8.50 4.19 -11.85
N ASP A 116 8.55 5.50 -12.05
CA ASP A 116 9.83 6.20 -12.17
C ASP A 116 10.57 6.25 -10.82
N GLY A 117 11.87 6.54 -10.89
CA GLY A 117 12.75 6.56 -9.71
C GLY A 117 12.33 7.53 -8.61
N GLY A 118 11.63 8.62 -8.93
CA GLY A 118 11.13 9.57 -7.94
C GLY A 118 9.97 8.99 -7.14
N PHE A 119 9.02 8.33 -7.80
CA PHE A 119 7.93 7.65 -7.10
C PHE A 119 8.35 6.35 -6.42
N ILE A 120 9.41 5.67 -6.87
CA ILE A 120 10.00 4.53 -6.13
C ILE A 120 10.43 4.96 -4.72
N TYR A 121 11.04 6.14 -4.58
CA TYR A 121 11.39 6.68 -3.26
C TYR A 121 10.15 6.87 -2.37
N ILE A 122 9.07 7.45 -2.90
CA ILE A 122 7.81 7.66 -2.17
C ILE A 122 7.18 6.31 -1.78
N ALA A 123 7.10 5.38 -2.73
CA ALA A 123 6.58 4.04 -2.52
C ALA A 123 7.36 3.28 -1.43
N GLY A 124 8.69 3.43 -1.40
CA GLY A 124 9.55 2.87 -0.36
C GLY A 124 9.24 3.43 1.03
N GLN A 125 8.99 4.74 1.15
CA GLN A 125 8.54 5.36 2.40
C GLN A 125 7.14 4.88 2.84
N CYS A 126 6.33 4.39 1.91
CA CYS A 126 5.05 3.73 2.19
C CYS A 126 5.19 2.22 2.51
N GLY A 127 6.40 1.68 2.54
CA GLY A 127 6.67 0.26 2.83
C GLY A 127 6.55 -0.68 1.62
N LEU A 128 6.44 -0.15 0.40
CA LEU A 128 6.47 -0.96 -0.82
C LEU A 128 7.90 -1.31 -1.21
N VAL A 129 8.06 -2.40 -1.95
CA VAL A 129 9.37 -2.91 -2.39
C VAL A 129 9.45 -2.99 -3.92
N PRO A 130 10.59 -2.62 -4.53
CA PRO A 130 10.81 -2.87 -5.95
C PRO A 130 10.99 -4.37 -6.20
N VAL A 131 10.34 -4.89 -7.25
CA VAL A 131 10.36 -6.33 -7.59
C VAL A 131 11.12 -6.60 -8.90
N LEU A 132 10.86 -5.81 -9.94
CA LEU A 132 11.50 -5.88 -11.26
C LEU A 132 11.81 -4.47 -11.76
N ALA A 133 12.80 -4.35 -12.65
CA ALA A 133 13.19 -3.08 -13.29
C ALA A 133 12.98 -3.16 -14.81
N GLU A 134 12.52 -2.06 -15.41
CA GLU A 134 12.47 -1.92 -16.87
C GLU A 134 13.90 -1.79 -17.42
N ASN A 135 14.25 -2.62 -18.42
CA ASN A 135 15.54 -2.56 -19.09
C ASN A 135 15.40 -2.05 -20.52
N TYR A 136 16.03 -0.91 -20.80
CA TYR A 136 15.97 -0.25 -22.12
C TYR A 136 17.20 -0.49 -22.99
N LYS A 137 18.21 -1.23 -22.50
CA LYS A 137 19.40 -1.58 -23.27
C LYS A 137 19.21 -2.97 -23.89
N THR A 138 19.11 -3.00 -25.21
CA THR A 138 18.85 -4.23 -25.99
C THR A 138 20.07 -4.76 -26.74
N GLN A 139 21.25 -4.15 -26.55
CA GLN A 139 22.48 -4.51 -27.25
C GLN A 139 23.67 -4.68 -26.30
N GLY A 140 24.34 -5.84 -26.42
CA GLY A 140 25.52 -6.22 -25.65
C GLY A 140 25.46 -7.68 -25.19
N ALA A 141 26.61 -8.32 -24.97
CA ALA A 141 26.73 -9.72 -24.51
C ALA A 141 26.14 -9.99 -23.09
N GLN A 142 25.46 -8.99 -22.52
CA GLN A 142 24.98 -8.93 -21.15
C GLN A 142 23.45 -8.82 -21.04
N CYS A 143 22.70 -8.93 -22.14
CA CYS A 143 21.24 -8.90 -22.12
C CYS A 143 20.58 -10.15 -21.48
N SER A 144 21.32 -11.22 -21.19
CA SER A 144 20.72 -12.48 -20.72
C SER A 144 20.81 -12.73 -19.21
N SER A 145 21.66 -12.00 -18.47
CA SER A 145 21.91 -12.37 -17.06
C SER A 145 22.45 -11.27 -16.16
N THR A 146 22.58 -10.03 -16.66
CA THR A 146 23.11 -8.94 -15.82
C THR A 146 21.95 -8.39 -15.01
N VAL A 147 21.94 -8.70 -13.72
CA VAL A 147 21.08 -8.03 -12.75
C VAL A 147 21.42 -6.54 -12.85
N GLU A 148 20.47 -5.71 -13.28
CA GLU A 148 20.62 -4.26 -13.13
C GLU A 148 20.93 -4.01 -11.65
N GLU A 149 22.03 -3.29 -11.36
CA GLU A 149 22.37 -2.98 -9.97
C GLU A 149 21.16 -2.29 -9.36
N GLY A 150 20.43 -3.04 -8.52
CA GLY A 150 19.18 -2.58 -7.96
C GLY A 150 19.43 -1.25 -7.27
N TYR A 151 18.62 -0.25 -7.61
CA TYR A 151 18.61 0.99 -6.86
C TYR A 151 18.37 0.59 -5.40
N LYS A 152 19.36 0.82 -4.55
CA LYS A 152 19.22 0.69 -3.10
C LYS A 152 18.20 1.76 -2.70
N ALA A 153 16.92 1.43 -2.80
CA ALA A 153 15.86 2.21 -2.19
C ALA A 153 16.20 2.24 -0.70
N VAL A 154 16.50 3.45 -0.23
CA VAL A 154 17.10 3.74 1.08
C VAL A 154 16.13 3.40 2.20
#